data_AF-A0A3D1RXS8-F1
#
_entry.id   AF-A0A3D1RXS8-F1
#
_cell.length_a   1.000
_cell.length_b   1.000
_cell.length_c   1.000
_cell.angle_alpha   90.00
_cell.angle_beta   90.00
_cell.angle_gamma   90.00
#
_symmetry.space_group_name_H-M   'P 1'
#
loop_
_entity.id
_entity.type
_entity.pdbx_description
1 polymer ?
#
loop_
_entity_poly.entity_id
_entity_poly.type
_entity_poly.pdbx_seq_one_letter_code
_entity_poly.pdbx_strand_id
1 'polypeptide(L)' 'MISNEELKAQACAAIDARHDDIISIGETILRNPETGFREFKTERLVAETMQNVGLEIQSGLAITGVKSKLTGSN' A
#
# COMPACT_ATOMS: atom_id res chain seq x y z
N MET A 1 25.15 -4.76 -15.13
CA MET A 1 24.36 -5.32 -14.00
C MET A 1 24.35 -4.24 -12.93
N ILE A 2 23.17 -3.82 -12.49
CA ILE A 2 23.03 -2.83 -11.41
C ILE A 2 23.51 -3.46 -10.09
N SER A 3 24.16 -2.70 -9.21
CA SER A 3 24.58 -3.22 -7.90
C SER A 3 23.40 -3.27 -6.93
N ASN A 4 23.56 -4.01 -5.84
CA ASN A 4 22.56 -4.03 -4.77
C ASN A 4 22.42 -2.66 -4.10
N GLU A 5 23.49 -1.87 -3.98
CA GLU A 5 23.40 -0.50 -3.47
C GLU A 5 22.58 0.39 -4.40
N GLU A 6 22.84 0.29 -5.71
CA GLU A 6 22.17 1.10 -6.72
C GLU A 6 20.66 0.74 -6.81
N LEU A 7 20.31 -0.55 -6.71
CA LEU A 7 18.91 -0.99 -6.62
C LEU A 7 18.20 -0.42 -5.38
N LYS A 8 18.86 -0.43 -4.22
CA LYS A 8 18.31 0.14 -2.99
C LYS A 8 18.14 1.65 -3.10
N ALA A 9 19.11 2.35 -3.70
CA ALA A 9 19.03 3.78 -3.93
C ALA A 9 17.83 4.14 -4.82
N GLN A 10 17.59 3.38 -5.90
CA GLN A 10 16.43 3.56 -6.76
C GLN A 10 15.10 3.28 -6.03
N ALA A 11 15.04 2.24 -5.20
CA ALA A 11 13.86 1.96 -4.39
C ALA A 11 13.56 3.10 -3.39
N CYS A 12 14.56 3.60 -2.69
CA CYS A 12 14.40 4.75 -1.78
C CYS A 12 13.94 6.00 -2.54
N ALA A 13 14.56 6.32 -3.67
CA ALA A 13 14.17 7.47 -4.48
C ALA A 13 12.71 7.37 -4.97
N ALA A 14 12.25 6.17 -5.32
CA ALA A 14 10.86 5.93 -5.72
C ALA A 14 9.86 6.11 -4.57
N ILE A 15 10.26 5.75 -3.33
CA ILE A 15 9.46 5.97 -2.11
C ILE A 15 9.41 7.48 -1.79
N ASP A 16 10.56 8.16 -1.81
CA ASP A 16 10.66 9.59 -1.49
C ASP A 16 9.86 10.45 -2.49
N ALA A 17 9.86 10.07 -3.77
CA ALA A 17 9.06 10.73 -4.81
C ALA A 17 7.54 10.64 -4.57
N ARG A 18 7.08 9.75 -3.67
CA ARG A 18 5.68 9.54 -3.29
C ARG A 18 5.41 9.77 -1.80
N HIS A 19 6.32 10.43 -1.08
CA HIS A 19 6.23 10.58 0.37
C HIS A 19 4.91 11.22 0.83
N ASP A 20 4.45 12.27 0.15
CA ASP A 20 3.19 12.96 0.48
C ASP A 20 1.97 12.03 0.36
N ASP A 21 1.90 11.21 -0.69
CA ASP A 21 0.83 10.22 -0.88
C ASP A 21 0.84 9.17 0.25
N ILE A 22 2.04 8.67 0.59
CA ILE A 22 2.22 7.67 1.65
C ILE A 22 1.80 8.23 3.01
N ILE A 23 2.21 9.45 3.34
CA ILE A 23 1.84 10.14 4.58
C ILE A 23 0.33 10.39 4.62
N SER A 24 -0.25 10.84 3.51
CA SER A 24 -1.70 11.11 3.39
C SER A 24 -2.56 9.88 3.70
N ILE A 25 -2.14 8.68 3.29
CA ILE A 25 -2.83 7.43 3.64
C ILE A 25 -2.86 7.23 5.15
N GLY A 26 -1.70 7.35 5.82
CA GLY A 26 -1.59 7.21 7.27
C GLY A 26 -2.41 8.25 8.03
N GLU A 27 -2.34 9.51 7.62
CA GLU A 27 -3.12 10.61 8.18
C GLU A 27 -4.63 10.42 7.99
N THR A 28 -5.05 9.90 6.84
CA THR A 28 -6.46 9.64 6.55
C THR A 28 -7.02 8.56 7.48
N ILE A 29 -6.27 7.47 7.70
CA ILE A 29 -6.66 6.39 8.62
C ILE A 29 -6.69 6.92 10.06
N LEU A 30 -5.66 7.66 10.48
CA LEU A 30 -5.57 8.25 11.82
C LEU A 30 -6.77 9.15 12.15
N ARG A 31 -7.22 9.94 11.17
CA ARG A 31 -8.36 10.87 11.34
C ARG A 31 -9.72 10.20 11.21
N ASN A 32 -9.77 8.98 10.70
CA ASN A 32 -11.01 8.22 10.50
C ASN A 32 -10.91 6.83 11.15
N PRO A 33 -10.74 6.75 12.49
CA PRO A 33 -10.60 5.46 13.15
C PRO A 33 -11.91 4.66 13.04
N GLU A 34 -11.76 3.37 12.77
CA GLU A 34 -12.84 2.40 12.73
C GLU A 34 -12.57 1.28 13.74
N THR A 35 -13.62 0.68 14.28
CA THR A 35 -13.48 -0.44 15.23
C THR A 35 -13.15 -1.74 14.52
N GLY A 36 -12.56 -2.69 15.26
CA GLY A 36 -12.32 -4.05 14.81
C GLY A 36 -13.49 -4.66 14.02
N PHE A 37 -13.20 -5.24 12.85
CA PHE A 37 -14.15 -5.86 11.91
C PHE A 37 -15.17 -4.91 11.27
N ARG A 38 -14.98 -3.60 11.37
CA ARG A 38 -15.85 -2.56 10.77
C ARG A 38 -15.04 -1.48 10.07
N GLU A 39 -13.81 -1.78 9.69
CA GLU A 39 -12.85 -0.89 9.03
C GLU A 39 -13.13 -0.72 7.53
N PHE A 40 -14.39 -0.48 7.15
CA PHE A 40 -14.81 -0.47 5.75
C PHE A 40 -14.20 0.68 4.95
N LYS A 41 -13.99 1.84 5.55
CA LYS A 41 -13.33 2.97 4.87
C LYS A 41 -11.83 2.71 4.73
N THR A 42 -11.22 2.16 5.77
CA THR A 42 -9.80 1.80 5.78
C THR A 42 -9.50 0.72 4.76
N GLU A 43 -10.31 -0.35 4.74
CA GLU A 43 -10.26 -1.43 3.74
C GLU A 43 -10.28 -0.86 2.32
N ARG A 44 -11.28 -0.03 2.02
CA ARG A 44 -11.43 0.60 0.70
C ARG A 44 -10.22 1.46 0.33
N LEU A 45 -9.74 2.31 1.24
CA LEU A 45 -8.58 3.16 1.02
C LEU A 45 -7.33 2.33 0.70
N VAL A 46 -7.08 1.26 1.44
CA VAL A 46 -5.93 0.36 1.21
C VAL A 46 -6.08 -0.36 -0.13
N ALA A 47 -7.27 -0.86 -0.47
CA ALA A 47 -7.53 -1.51 -1.74
C ALA A 47 -7.31 -0.58 -2.94
N GLU A 48 -7.85 0.64 -2.88
CA GLU A 48 -7.66 1.66 -3.92
C GLU A 48 -6.20 2.08 -4.05
N THR A 49 -5.50 2.26 -2.92
CA THR A 49 -4.06 2.57 -2.90
C THR A 49 -3.22 1.51 -3.63
N MET A 50 -3.45 0.23 -3.33
CA MET A 50 -2.75 -0.87 -3.99
C MET A 50 -3.06 -0.93 -5.48
N GLN A 51 -4.33 -0.77 -5.86
CA GLN A 51 -4.73 -0.74 -7.28
C GLN A 51 -4.07 0.42 -8.05
N ASN A 52 -3.94 1.60 -7.43
CA ASN A 52 -3.34 2.78 -8.05
C ASN A 52 -1.85 2.60 -8.38
N VAL A 53 -1.15 1.71 -7.68
CA VAL A 53 0.24 1.34 -7.99
C VAL A 53 0.35 0.09 -8.88
N GLY A 54 -0.77 -0.36 -9.46
CA GLY A 54 -0.82 -1.46 -10.42
C GLY A 54 -0.86 -2.85 -9.81
N LEU A 55 -1.18 -2.96 -8.51
CA LEU A 55 -1.29 -4.26 -7.85
C LEU A 55 -2.71 -4.82 -7.98
N GLU A 56 -2.79 -6.11 -8.32
CA GLU A 56 -4.03 -6.87 -8.19
C GLU A 56 -4.35 -7.10 -6.71
N ILE A 57 -5.61 -6.89 -6.32
CA ILE A 57 -6.04 -7.02 -4.92
C ILE A 57 -7.08 -8.12 -4.74
N GLN A 58 -7.09 -8.66 -3.53
CA GLN A 58 -8.14 -9.48 -2.98
C GLN A 58 -8.66 -8.79 -1.71
N SER A 59 -9.93 -8.39 -1.72
CA SER A 59 -10.63 -7.75 -0.59
C SER A 59 -11.65 -8.71 0.05
N GLY A 60 -12.22 -8.33 1.19
CA GLY A 60 -13.24 -9.09 1.92
C GLY A 60 -12.69 -10.24 2.75
N LEU A 61 -11.38 -10.30 2.98
CA LEU A 61 -10.74 -11.35 3.78
C LEU A 61 -11.07 -11.15 5.25
N ALA A 62 -11.78 -12.10 5.87
CA ALA A 62 -12.27 -11.94 7.24
C ALA A 62 -13.02 -10.60 7.45
N ILE A 63 -13.94 -10.30 6.52
CA ILE A 63 -14.79 -9.08 6.46
C ILE A 63 -14.06 -7.89 5.81
N THR A 64 -13.00 -7.37 6.41
CA THR A 64 -12.36 -6.08 6.00
C THR A 64 -10.88 -6.21 5.58
N GLY A 65 -10.34 -7.43 5.53
CA GLY A 65 -8.96 -7.66 5.14
C GLY A 65 -8.72 -7.50 3.62
N VAL A 66 -7.58 -6.89 3.29
CA VAL A 66 -7.09 -6.70 1.91
C VAL A 66 -5.72 -7.36 1.75
N LYS A 67 -5.48 -7.97 0.59
CA LYS A 67 -4.21 -8.61 0.23
C LYS A 67 -3.87 -8.33 -1.22
N SER A 68 -2.58 -8.20 -1.50
CA SER A 68 -2.01 -8.35 -2.85
C SER A 68 -0.86 -9.36 -2.83
N LYS A 69 -0.51 -9.90 -4.00
CA LYS A 69 0.65 -10.78 -4.19
C LYS A 69 1.41 -10.32 -5.42
N LEU A 70 2.66 -9.89 -5.21
CA LEU A 70 3.61 -9.65 -6.29
C LEU A 70 4.59 -10.82 -6.38
N THR A 71 4.82 -11.35 -7.58
CA THR A 71 5.84 -12.37 -7.83
C THR A 71 7.00 -11.70 -8.55
N GLY A 72 8.19 -11.77 -7.94
CA GLY A 72 9.41 -11.27 -8.56
C GLY A 72 9.76 -12.10 -9.80
N SER A 73 10.14 -11.44 -10.87
CA SER A 73 10.82 -12.05 -12.02
C SER A 73 12.32 -12.05 -11.76
N ASN A 74 12.93 -13.23 -11.81
CA ASN A 74 14.39 -13.41 -11.72
C ASN A 74 15.13 -12.83 -12.92
#